data_AF-A0A5N5GL13-F1
#
_entry.id   AF-A0A5N5GL13-F1
#
_cell.length_a   1.000
_cell.length_b   1.000
_cell.length_c   1.000
_cell.angle_alpha   90.00
_cell.angle_beta   90.00
_cell.angle_gamma   90.00
#
_symmetry.space_group_name_H-M   'P 1'
#
loop_
_entity.id
_entity.type
_entity.pdbx_description
1 polymer ?
#
loop_
_entity_poly.entity_id
_entity_poly.type
_entity_poly.pdbx_seq_one_letter_code
_entity_poly.pdbx_strand_id
1 'polypeptide(L)' 'MVFEYAPNGTLFEHLHIKEAEHLDWRMRLRITMGMAYCLEYMHQLNPPIAHNNLNSGSLQLTED' A
#
# COMPACT_ATOMS: atom_id res chain seq x y z
N MET A 1 1.47 1.51 -19.61
CA MET A 1 0.24 1.46 -18.77
C MET A 1 0.02 2.85 -18.21
N VAL A 2 -1.24 3.24 -18.02
CA VAL A 2 -1.63 4.51 -17.40
C VAL A 2 -2.45 4.13 -16.17
N PHE A 3 -2.09 4.69 -15.01
CA PHE A 3 -2.74 4.44 -13.72
C PHE A 3 -3.17 5.77 -13.11
N GLU A 4 -4.08 5.70 -12.14
CA GLU A 4 -4.41 6.85 -11.29
C GLU A 4 -3.17 7.31 -10.52
N TYR A 5 -3.06 8.62 -10.32
CA TYR A 5 -1.93 9.21 -9.62
C TYR A 5 -2.17 9.18 -8.11
N ALA A 6 -1.21 8.65 -7.37
CA ALA A 6 -1.19 8.63 -5.91
C ALA A 6 -0.19 9.69 -5.40
N PRO A 7 -0.64 10.85 -4.91
CA PRO A 7 0.22 12.01 -4.64
C PRO A 7 1.08 11.86 -3.38
N ASN A 8 0.71 10.99 -2.44
CA ASN A 8 1.36 10.89 -1.12
C ASN A 8 2.52 9.88 -1.12
N GLY A 9 3.20 9.73 -2.26
CA GLY A 9 4.39 8.89 -2.35
C GLY A 9 4.14 7.43 -1.97
N THR A 10 5.17 6.79 -1.45
CA THR A 10 5.19 5.37 -1.07
C THR A 10 5.21 5.17 0.43
N LEU A 11 4.66 4.03 0.89
CA LEU A 11 4.76 3.66 2.30
C LEU A 11 6.22 3.61 2.79
N PHE A 12 7.18 3.26 1.93
CA PHE A 12 8.61 3.25 2.26
C PHE A 12 9.09 4.64 2.70
N GLU A 13 8.74 5.68 1.95
CA GLU A 13 9.15 7.06 2.24
C GLU A 13 8.67 7.46 3.64
N HIS A 14 7.40 7.20 3.93
CA HIS A 14 6.78 7.50 5.23
C HIS A 14 7.27 6.66 6.41
N LEU A 15 7.93 5.52 6.17
CA LEU A 15 8.47 4.64 7.23
C LEU A 15 9.96 4.81 7.46
N HIS A 16 10.72 5.23 6.44
CA HIS A 16 12.18 5.17 6.46
C HIS A 16 12.87 6.51 6.18
N ILE A 17 12.21 7.46 5.52
CA ILE A 17 12.78 8.79 5.26
C ILE A 17 12.45 9.70 6.44
N LYS A 18 13.48 10.31 7.02
CA LYS A 18 13.33 11.11 8.24
C LYS A 18 12.55 12.40 7.99
N GLU A 19 12.74 12.99 6.82
CA GLU A 19 12.16 14.24 6.35
C GLU A 19 10.72 14.08 5.85
N ALA A 20 10.26 12.85 5.61
CA ALA A 20 8.88 12.57 5.21
C ALA A 20 7.93 12.73 6.41
N GLU A 21 6.66 12.99 6.10
CA GLU A 21 5.61 12.98 7.12
C GLU A 21 5.45 11.56 7.69
N HIS A 22 5.55 11.39 9.00
CA HIS A 22 5.47 10.07 9.61
C HIS A 22 4.02 9.65 9.79
N LEU A 23 3.69 8.42 9.38
CA LEU A 23 2.37 7.85 9.65
C LEU A 23 2.22 7.48 11.11
N ASP A 24 1.13 7.91 11.72
CA ASP A 24 0.73 7.47 13.05
C ASP A 24 0.32 5.99 13.05
N TRP A 25 0.14 5.42 14.24
CA TRP A 25 -0.21 4.01 14.37
C TRP A 25 -1.58 3.67 13.75
N ARG A 26 -2.54 4.58 13.85
CA ARG A 26 -3.89 4.36 13.33
C ARG A 26 -3.89 4.26 11.82
N MET A 27 -3.13 5.11 11.14
CA MET A 27 -2.99 5.11 9.69
C MET A 27 -2.24 3.85 9.21
N ARG A 28 -1.19 3.43 9.92
CA ARG A 28 -0.50 2.16 9.62
C ARG A 28 -1.44 0.95 9.69
N LEU A 29 -2.32 0.91 10.70
CA LEU A 29 -3.34 -0.14 10.81
C LEU A 29 -4.36 -0.08 9.67
N ARG A 30 -4.82 1.12 9.29
CA ARG A 30 -5.74 1.29 8.15
C ARG A 30 -5.12 0.79 6.84
N ILE A 31 -3.87 1.12 6.58
CA ILE A 31 -3.13 0.64 5.40
C ILE A 31 -3.02 -0.89 5.43
N THR A 32 -2.66 -1.46 6.59
CA THR A 32 -2.53 -2.92 6.75
C THR A 32 -3.85 -3.65 6.51
N MET A 33 -4.97 -3.11 7.01
CA MET A 33 -6.30 -3.66 6.77
C MET A 33 -6.68 -3.61 5.29
N GLY A 34 -6.45 -2.47 4.63
CA GLY A 34 -6.72 -2.33 3.19
C GLY A 34 -5.91 -3.32 2.35
N MET A 35 -4.63 -3.52 2.69
CA MET A 35 -3.80 -4.54 2.05
C MET A 35 -4.33 -5.95 2.27
N ALA A 36 -4.76 -6.29 3.49
CA ALA A 36 -5.32 -7.60 3.79
C ALA A 36 -6.57 -7.91 2.95
N TYR A 37 -7.49 -6.94 2.81
CA TYR A 37 -8.67 -7.08 1.95
C TYR A 37 -8.31 -7.23 0.47
N CYS A 38 -7.34 -6.45 0.00
CA CYS A 38 -6.86 -6.53 -1.39
C CYS A 38 -6.28 -7.92 -1.69
N LEU A 39 -5.42 -8.44 -0.81
CA LEU A 39 -4.83 -9.76 -0.93
C LEU A 39 -5.87 -10.87 -0.84
N GLU A 40 -6.82 -10.77 0.09
CA GLU A 40 -7.95 -11.70 0.19
C GLU A 40 -8.73 -11.75 -1.12
N TYR A 41 -9.10 -10.59 -1.67
CA TYR A 41 -9.82 -10.50 -2.94
C TYR A 41 -9.05 -11.15 -4.08
N MET A 42 -7.76 -10.84 -4.22
CA MET A 42 -6.90 -11.39 -5.29
C MET A 42 -6.74 -12.91 -5.20
N HIS A 43 -6.66 -13.45 -3.98
CA HIS A 43 -6.59 -14.89 -3.76
C HIS A 43 -7.92 -15.62 -4.02
N GLN A 44 -9.05 -14.93 -3.95
CA GLN A 44 -10.38 -15.48 -4.26
C GLN A 44 -10.69 -15.51 -5.77
N LEU A 45 -9.88 -14.85 -6.61
CA LEU A 45 -10.04 -14.90 -8.07
C LEU A 45 -9.76 -16.30 -8.62
N ASN A 46 -10.25 -16.57 -9.84
CA ASN A 46 -10.03 -17.83 -10.55
C ASN A 46 -9.49 -17.57 -11.98
N PRO A 47 -8.19 -17.79 -12.24
CA PRO A 47 -7.18 -18.29 -11.30
C PRO A 47 -6.78 -17.24 -10.25
N PRO A 48 -6.32 -17.66 -9.06
CA PRO A 48 -5.79 -16.74 -8.05
C PRO A 48 -4.59 -15.95 -8.57
N ILE A 49 -4.49 -14.67 -8.20
CA ILE A 49 -3.37 -13.81 -8.57
C ILE A 49 -2.37 -13.74 -7.41
N ALA A 50 -1.13 -14.18 -7.63
CA ALA A 50 -0.05 -14.08 -6.65
C ALA A 50 0.66 -12.72 -6.74
N HIS A 51 0.83 -12.05 -5.60
CA HIS A 51 1.58 -10.79 -5.50
C HIS A 51 3.04 -11.04 -5.07
N ASN A 52 3.94 -11.10 -6.05
CA ASN A 52 5.36 -11.41 -5.81
C ASN A 52 6.19 -10.22 -5.30
N ASN A 53 5.65 -9.00 -5.35
CA ASN A 53 6.35 -7.78 -4.97
C ASN A 53 5.54 -7.00 -3.95
N LEU A 54 5.34 -7.58 -2.76
CA LEU A 54 4.66 -6.95 -1.64
C LEU A 54 5.71 -6.37 -0.67
N ASN A 55 6.02 -5.08 -0.81
CA ASN A 55 6.88 -4.36 0.13
C ASN A 55 6.45 -2.89 0.28
N SER A 56 7.06 -2.15 1.19
CA SER A 56 6.70 -0.75 1.45
C SER A 56 6.97 0.17 0.26
N GLY A 57 7.90 -0.16 -0.65
CA GLY A 57 8.19 0.66 -1.84
C GLY A 57 7.22 0.44 -2.99
N SER A 58 6.52 -0.69 -3.03
CA SER A 58 5.50 -0.98 -4.04
C SER A 58 4.11 -0.44 -3.68
N LEU A 59 3.94 0.11 -2.48
CA LEU A 59 2.67 0.63 -1.97
C LEU A 59 2.64 2.15 -2.11
N GLN A 60 1.75 2.66 -2.96
CA GLN A 60 1.53 4.10 -3.10
C GLN A 60 0.36 4.56 -2.23
N LEU A 61 0.47 5.76 -1.65
CA LEU A 61 -0.54 6.34 -0.78
C LEU A 61 -1.33 7.44 -1.52
N THR A 62 -2.65 7.40 -1.39
CA THR A 62 -3.57 8.43 -1.91
C THR A 62 -3.96 9.42 -0.81
N GLU A 63 -4.79 10.41 -1.13
CA GLU A 63 -5.20 11.49 -0.20
C GLU A 63 -6.23 11.05 0.87
N ASP A 64 -6.78 9.84 0.80
CA ASP A 64 -7.94 9.37 1.57
C ASP A 64 -7.65 8.53 2.84
#